data_AF-A0A0N1BJM5-F1
#
_entry.id   AF-A0A0N1BJM5-F1
#
_cell.length_a   1.000
_cell.length_b   1.000
_cell.length_c   1.000
_cell.angle_alpha   90.00
_cell.angle_beta   90.00
_cell.angle_gamma   90.00
#
_symmetry.space_group_name_H-M   'P 1'
#
loop_
_entity.id
_entity.type
_entity.pdbx_description
1 polymer ?
#
loop_
_entity_poly.entity_id
_entity_poly.type
_entity_poly.pdbx_seq_one_letter_code
_entity_poly.pdbx_strand_id
1 'polypeptide(L)'
;MALSQRGSNMTRETISEAVAKRLFSAEAAIDVALSETAHLAALLPAARTEAYLSAVSGQRAFDTAAASISALAEARARIVETHNTLAALARKMGLDTAAVGILDKPEDNPPAGGGVTSSISREVNKTLSVSL
;
A
#
# COMPACT_ATOMS: atom_id res chain seq x y z
N MET A 1 14.06 40.62 36.02
CA MET A 1 14.58 39.40 35.40
C MET A 1 13.55 38.29 35.61
N ALA A 2 12.57 38.19 34.72
CA ALA A 2 11.56 37.13 34.73
C ALA A 2 11.27 36.74 33.28
N LEU A 3 12.13 35.87 32.74
CA LEU A 3 11.96 35.29 31.42
C LEU A 3 11.10 34.02 31.54
N SER A 4 9.88 34.12 31.01
CA SER A 4 9.30 33.16 30.07
C SER A 4 9.46 31.67 30.42
N GLN A 5 8.65 31.19 31.36
CA GLN A 5 8.18 29.80 31.33
C GLN A 5 6.76 29.76 30.75
N ARG A 6 6.66 30.01 29.44
CA ARG A 6 5.50 29.59 28.67
C ARG A 6 5.78 28.14 28.29
N GLY A 7 5.25 27.20 29.07
CA GLY A 7 5.17 25.80 28.64
C GLY A 7 4.63 25.78 27.22
N SER A 8 5.30 25.08 26.32
CA SER A 8 4.90 24.95 24.92
C SER A 8 3.54 24.26 24.86
N ASN A 9 2.46 25.03 24.96
CA ASN A 9 1.10 24.52 24.77
C ASN A 9 1.01 24.03 23.34
N MET A 10 0.95 22.70 23.17
CA MET A 10 0.72 22.10 21.86
C MET A 10 -0.61 22.61 21.30
N THR A 11 -0.56 23.08 20.06
CA THR A 11 -1.75 23.52 19.34
C THR A 11 -2.45 22.30 18.74
N ARG A 12 -3.73 22.47 18.37
CA ARG A 12 -4.50 21.39 17.75
C ARG A 12 -3.87 20.94 16.42
N GLU A 13 -3.29 21.88 15.70
CA GLU A 13 -2.55 21.67 14.45
C GLU A 13 -1.33 20.78 14.69
N THR A 14 -0.48 21.14 15.65
CA THR A 14 0.74 20.35 15.98
C THR A 14 0.42 18.94 16.46
N ILE A 15 -0.69 18.76 17.21
CA ILE A 15 -1.17 17.42 17.59
C ILE A 15 -1.63 16.63 16.35
N SER A 16 -2.37 17.26 15.45
CA SER A 16 -2.89 16.60 14.25
C SER A 16 -1.79 16.17 13.28
N GLU A 17 -0.75 17.00 13.10
CA GLU A 17 0.43 16.67 12.31
C GLU A 17 1.19 15.49 12.92
N ALA A 18 1.34 15.46 14.25
CA ALA A 18 1.99 14.34 14.93
C ALA A 18 1.23 13.02 14.74
N VAL A 19 -0.12 13.06 14.80
CA VAL A 19 -0.97 11.89 14.53
C VAL A 19 -0.83 11.43 13.08
N ALA A 20 -0.90 12.35 12.11
CA ALA A 20 -0.75 12.03 10.68
C ALA A 20 0.61 11.38 10.39
N LYS A 21 1.70 11.94 10.92
CA LYS A 21 3.06 11.37 10.79
C LYS A 21 3.14 9.96 11.38
N ARG A 22 2.52 9.73 12.54
CA ARG A 22 2.54 8.42 13.19
C ARG A 22 1.74 7.39 12.40
N LEU A 23 0.61 7.79 11.82
CA LEU A 23 -0.21 6.94 10.97
C LEU A 23 0.55 6.52 9.71
N PHE A 24 1.18 7.47 9.01
CA PHE A 24 2.01 7.16 7.84
C PHE A 24 3.15 6.21 8.17
N SER A 25 3.81 6.42 9.31
CA SER A 25 4.87 5.52 9.78
C SER A 25 4.34 4.12 10.12
N ALA A 26 3.09 4.01 10.62
CA ALA A 26 2.47 2.72 10.89
C ALA A 26 2.11 1.97 9.60
N GLU A 27 1.56 2.68 8.61
CA GLU A 27 1.26 2.13 7.28
C GLU A 27 2.52 1.60 6.59
N ALA A 28 3.59 2.42 6.55
CA ALA A 28 4.87 2.02 5.98
C ALA A 28 5.50 0.82 6.69
N ALA A 29 5.39 0.73 8.02
CA ALA A 29 5.90 -0.41 8.78
C ALA A 29 5.16 -1.72 8.44
N ILE A 30 3.84 -1.64 8.20
CA ILE A 30 3.06 -2.80 7.77
C ILE A 30 3.45 -3.22 6.36
N ASP A 31 3.64 -2.28 5.44
CA ASP A 31 4.06 -2.58 4.07
C ASP A 31 5.43 -3.27 4.02
N VAL A 32 6.40 -2.80 4.82
CA VAL A 32 7.70 -3.46 4.97
C VAL A 32 7.55 -4.86 5.56
N ALA A 33 6.76 -5.03 6.63
CA ALA A 33 6.54 -6.33 7.24
C ALA A 33 5.87 -7.32 6.27
N LEU A 34 4.91 -6.85 5.46
CA LEU A 34 4.24 -7.65 4.44
C LEU A 34 5.21 -8.13 3.37
N SER A 35 6.07 -7.22 2.87
CA SER A 35 7.11 -7.54 1.89
C SER A 35 8.10 -8.60 2.40
N GLU A 36 8.68 -8.39 3.59
CA GLU A 36 9.66 -9.31 4.17
C GLU A 36 9.05 -10.68 4.48
N THR A 37 7.81 -10.72 4.97
CA THR A 37 7.11 -11.98 5.25
C THR A 37 6.80 -12.74 3.94
N ALA A 38 6.44 -12.02 2.87
CA ALA A 38 6.23 -12.61 1.55
C ALA A 38 7.53 -13.21 0.98
N HIS A 39 8.65 -12.50 1.09
CA HIS A 39 9.96 -13.03 0.70
C HIS A 39 10.33 -14.29 1.48
N LEU A 40 10.14 -14.30 2.80
CA LEU A 40 10.36 -15.48 3.62
C LEU A 40 9.48 -16.66 3.16
N ALA A 41 8.18 -16.43 2.96
CA ALA A 41 7.27 -17.48 2.52
C ALA A 41 7.66 -18.07 1.15
N ALA A 42 8.12 -17.23 0.22
CA ALA A 42 8.60 -17.64 -1.10
C ALA A 42 9.91 -18.45 -1.03
N LEU A 43 10.79 -18.16 -0.06
CA LEU A 43 12.05 -18.88 0.13
C LEU A 43 11.84 -20.32 0.60
N LEU A 44 10.83 -20.60 1.41
CA LEU A 44 10.65 -21.91 2.06
C LEU A 44 10.51 -23.09 1.08
N PRO A 45 9.66 -23.05 0.04
CA PRO A 45 9.56 -24.15 -0.93
C PRO A 45 10.83 -24.34 -1.77
N ALA A 46 11.54 -23.25 -2.08
CA ALA A 46 12.80 -23.29 -2.82
C ALA A 46 13.89 -23.97 -1.98
N ALA A 47 14.11 -23.50 -0.74
CA ALA A 47 15.08 -24.06 0.19
C ALA A 47 14.82 -25.55 0.48
N ARG A 48 13.56 -25.95 0.61
CA ARG A 48 13.16 -27.37 0.75
C ARG A 48 13.63 -28.21 -0.44
N THR A 49 13.46 -27.69 -1.67
CA THR A 49 13.85 -28.38 -2.90
C THR A 49 15.37 -28.47 -3.02
N GLU A 50 16.08 -27.38 -2.75
CA GLU A 50 17.55 -27.33 -2.74
C GLU A 50 18.18 -28.28 -1.71
N ALA A 51 17.51 -28.48 -0.58
CA ALA A 51 17.92 -29.41 0.46
C ALA A 51 17.51 -30.87 0.20
N TYR A 52 16.92 -31.20 -0.95
CA TYR A 52 16.39 -32.53 -1.30
C TYR A 52 15.42 -33.10 -0.25
N LEU A 53 14.65 -32.23 0.41
CA LEU A 53 13.69 -32.62 1.43
C LEU A 53 12.31 -32.93 0.83
N SER A 54 11.57 -33.82 1.51
CA SER A 54 10.19 -34.16 1.16
C SER A 54 9.29 -32.92 1.07
N ALA A 55 8.27 -32.95 0.21
CA ALA A 55 7.31 -31.85 0.04
C ALA A 55 6.61 -31.43 1.34
N VAL A 56 6.41 -32.36 2.28
CA VAL A 56 5.78 -32.08 3.57
C VAL A 56 6.75 -31.50 4.60
N SER A 57 8.07 -31.57 4.35
CA SER A 57 9.08 -30.98 5.21
C SER A 57 8.96 -29.46 5.21
N GLY A 58 8.71 -28.88 6.38
CA GLY A 58 8.52 -27.43 6.52
C GLY A 58 7.14 -26.91 6.14
N GLN A 59 6.18 -27.77 5.76
CA GLN A 59 4.82 -27.36 5.36
C GLN A 59 4.16 -26.47 6.42
N ARG A 60 4.24 -26.86 7.70
CA ARG A 60 3.68 -26.06 8.80
C ARG A 60 4.29 -24.66 8.89
N ALA A 61 5.60 -24.54 8.64
CA ALA A 61 6.27 -23.24 8.64
C ALA A 61 5.74 -22.36 7.50
N PHE A 62 5.59 -22.93 6.30
CA PHE A 62 4.98 -22.25 5.16
C PHE A 62 3.54 -21.82 5.46
N ASP A 63 2.71 -22.72 6.02
CA ASP A 63 1.33 -22.42 6.38
C ASP A 63 1.24 -21.24 7.36
N THR A 64 2.09 -21.21 8.38
CA THR A 64 2.13 -20.10 9.35
C THR A 64 2.64 -18.79 8.75
N ALA A 65 3.58 -18.85 7.80
CA ALA A 65 4.04 -17.67 7.08
C ALA A 65 2.93 -17.10 6.17
N ALA A 66 2.22 -17.96 5.44
CA ALA A 66 1.07 -17.57 4.61
C ALA A 66 -0.08 -16.97 5.44
N ALA A 67 -0.36 -17.54 6.62
CA ALA A 67 -1.33 -16.97 7.55
C ALA A 67 -0.90 -15.58 8.06
N SER A 68 0.39 -15.38 8.30
CA SER A 68 0.95 -14.09 8.73
C SER A 68 0.82 -13.02 7.64
N ILE A 69 1.07 -13.37 6.37
CA ILE A 69 0.83 -12.48 5.22
C ILE A 69 -0.63 -12.04 5.17
N SER A 70 -1.57 -12.98 5.35
CA SER A 70 -3.00 -12.69 5.33
C SER A 70 -3.39 -11.71 6.45
N ALA A 71 -2.86 -11.92 7.67
CA ALA A 71 -3.09 -11.03 8.80
C ALA A 71 -2.50 -9.62 8.58
N LEU A 72 -1.32 -9.52 7.97
CA LEU A 72 -0.69 -8.24 7.62
C LEU A 72 -1.49 -7.48 6.55
N ALA A 73 -2.00 -8.19 5.53
CA ALA A 73 -2.86 -7.61 4.50
C ALA A 73 -4.16 -7.05 5.12
N GLU A 74 -4.76 -7.77 6.06
CA GLU A 74 -5.93 -7.28 6.81
C GLU A 74 -5.58 -6.06 7.69
N ALA A 75 -4.45 -6.10 8.39
CA ALA A 75 -3.98 -4.97 9.19
C ALA A 75 -3.79 -3.71 8.34
N ARG A 76 -3.23 -3.84 7.13
CA ARG A 76 -3.08 -2.76 6.16
C ARG A 76 -4.44 -2.15 5.79
N ALA A 77 -5.43 -2.98 5.46
CA ALA A 77 -6.77 -2.52 5.12
C ALA A 77 -7.41 -1.70 6.27
N ARG A 78 -7.27 -2.18 7.51
CA ARG A 78 -7.77 -1.48 8.71
C ARG A 78 -7.05 -0.15 8.96
N ILE A 79 -5.75 -0.05 8.67
CA ILE A 79 -5.00 1.21 8.78
C ILE A 79 -5.44 2.23 7.72
N VAL A 80 -5.71 1.78 6.49
CA VAL A 80 -6.26 2.65 5.44
C VAL A 80 -7.66 3.16 5.84
N GLU A 81 -8.50 2.33 6.43
CA GLU A 81 -9.80 2.78 6.96
C GLU A 81 -9.64 3.81 8.10
N THR A 82 -8.67 3.58 8.98
CA THR A 82 -8.29 4.52 10.04
C THR A 82 -7.86 5.86 9.46
N HIS A 83 -7.05 5.85 8.39
CA HIS A 83 -6.66 7.05 7.64
C HIS A 83 -7.88 7.80 7.13
N ASN A 84 -8.78 7.14 6.41
CA ASN A 84 -9.97 7.78 5.85
C ASN A 84 -10.84 8.44 6.95
N THR A 85 -10.97 7.76 8.09
CA THR A 85 -11.72 8.26 9.25
C THR A 85 -11.04 9.50 9.85
N LEU A 86 -9.73 9.47 10.05
CA LEU A 86 -8.96 10.59 10.59
C LEU A 86 -8.94 11.78 9.64
N ALA A 87 -8.83 11.55 8.33
CA ALA A 87 -8.90 12.59 7.31
C ALA A 87 -10.27 13.28 7.30
N ALA A 88 -11.37 12.51 7.43
CA ALA A 88 -12.70 13.07 7.55
C ALA A 88 -12.88 13.90 8.84
N LEU A 89 -12.29 13.47 9.95
CA LEU A 89 -12.30 14.22 11.21
C LEU A 89 -11.49 15.52 11.11
N ALA A 90 -10.30 15.48 10.50
CA ALA A 90 -9.44 16.64 10.30
C ALA A 90 -10.16 17.73 9.49
N ARG A 91 -10.83 17.37 8.38
CA ARG A 91 -11.67 18.31 7.60
C ARG A 91 -12.79 18.95 8.42
N LYS A 92 -13.50 18.16 9.23
CA LYS A 92 -14.56 18.68 10.12
C LYS A 92 -14.03 19.68 11.16
N MET A 93 -12.75 19.59 11.49
CA MET A 93 -12.09 20.43 12.49
C MET A 93 -11.32 21.61 11.87
N GLY A 94 -11.32 21.77 10.54
CA GLY A 94 -10.55 22.80 9.83
C GLY A 94 -9.04 22.57 9.87
N LEU A 95 -8.60 21.31 10.00
CA LEU A 95 -7.18 20.91 10.09
C LEU A 95 -6.71 20.31 8.76
N ASP A 96 -6.84 21.08 7.68
CA ASP A 96 -6.70 20.57 6.31
C ASP A 96 -5.30 20.00 6.00
N THR A 97 -4.25 20.53 6.63
CA THR A 97 -2.87 20.01 6.49
C THR A 97 -2.71 18.58 7.05
N ALA A 98 -3.54 18.18 8.01
CA ALA A 98 -3.55 16.81 8.55
C ALA A 98 -4.52 15.88 7.81
N ALA A 99 -5.39 16.43 6.96
CA ALA A 99 -6.39 15.67 6.21
C ALA A 99 -5.87 15.12 4.87
N VAL A 100 -4.77 15.70 4.36
CA VAL A 100 -4.20 15.37 3.06
C VAL A 100 -3.07 14.36 3.26
N GLY A 101 -3.29 13.11 2.83
CA GLY A 101 -2.20 12.16 2.66
C GLY A 101 -1.14 12.73 1.71
N ILE A 102 0.14 12.44 1.97
CA ILE A 102 1.31 12.97 1.21
C ILE A 102 1.26 12.65 -0.30
N LEU A 103 0.34 11.80 -0.74
CA LEU A 103 0.03 11.65 -2.15
C LEU A 103 -0.94 12.75 -2.57
N ASP A 104 -0.35 13.78 -3.19
CA ASP A 104 -0.98 14.64 -4.19
C ASP A 104 -1.74 13.74 -5.18
N LYS A 105 -3.00 13.42 -4.84
CA LYS A 105 -3.89 12.71 -5.75
C LYS A 105 -4.40 13.79 -6.69
N PRO A 106 -3.96 13.82 -7.96
CA PRO A 106 -4.51 14.77 -8.90
C PRO A 106 -6.04 14.63 -8.88
N GLU A 107 -6.72 15.76 -8.80
CA GLU A 107 -8.17 15.86 -8.74
C GLU A 107 -8.86 14.86 -9.68
N ASP A 108 -9.68 13.97 -9.09
CA ASP A 108 -10.69 13.09 -9.70
C ASP A 108 -10.58 12.77 -11.20
N ASN A 109 -9.38 12.43 -11.68
CA ASN A 109 -9.27 11.66 -12.90
C ASN A 109 -9.49 10.20 -12.50
N PRO A 110 -10.55 9.53 -13.01
CA PRO A 110 -10.67 8.09 -12.83
C PRO A 110 -9.38 7.43 -13.30
N PRO A 111 -8.95 6.31 -12.68
CA PRO A 111 -7.76 5.60 -13.13
C PRO A 111 -7.90 5.43 -14.63
N ALA A 112 -6.95 5.98 -15.39
CA ALA A 112 -6.82 5.76 -16.82
C ALA A 112 -6.45 4.29 -17.04
N GLY A 113 -7.38 3.40 -16.71
CA GLY A 113 -7.45 2.07 -17.25
C GLY A 113 -7.68 2.28 -18.73
N GLY A 114 -6.61 2.12 -19.50
CA GLY A 114 -6.62 2.10 -20.94
C GLY A 114 -7.68 1.11 -21.41
N GLY A 115 -8.87 1.62 -21.70
CA GLY A 115 -9.75 1.02 -22.66
C GLY A 115 -8.95 0.98 -23.94
N VAL A 116 -8.53 -0.22 -24.33
CA VAL A 116 -8.12 -0.51 -25.69
C VAL A 116 -9.35 -0.16 -26.55
N THR A 117 -9.40 1.08 -27.03
CA THR A 117 -10.24 1.44 -28.14
C THR A 117 -9.66 0.66 -29.30
N SER A 118 -10.36 -0.39 -29.70
CA SER A 118 -10.11 -1.12 -30.92
C SER A 118 -10.39 -0.19 -32.11
N SER A 119 -9.46 0.72 -32.36
CA SER A 119 -9.31 1.47 -33.60
C SER A 119 -7.97 1.09 -34.24
N ILE A 120 -7.75 -0.23 -34.39
CA ILE A 120 -6.82 -0.71 -35.41
C ILE A 120 -7.60 -0.74 -36.72
N SER A 121 -7.25 0.22 -37.56
CA SER A 121 -7.70 0.39 -38.93
C SER A 121 -7.64 -0.92 -39.71
N ARG A 122 -8.78 -1.29 -40.28
CA ARG A 122 -8.96 -2.44 -41.15
C ARG A 122 -8.43 -2.10 -42.55
N GLU A 123 -7.11 -1.97 -42.70
CA GLU A 123 -6.51 -1.65 -44.00
C GLU A 123 -5.07 -2.16 -44.19
N VAL A 124 -4.82 -3.46 -43.99
CA VAL A 124 -3.70 -4.15 -44.66
C VAL A 124 -4.02 -5.64 -44.83
N ASN A 125 -4.88 -5.98 -45.80
CA ASN A 125 -4.69 -7.19 -46.63
C ASN A 125 -5.63 -7.16 -47.85
N LYS A 126 -5.39 -6.23 -48.77
CA LYS A 126 -5.71 -6.45 -50.18
C LYS A 126 -4.37 -6.60 -50.90
N THR A 127 -4.35 -7.57 -51.80
CA THR A 127 -3.25 -7.98 -52.70
C THR A 127 -2.06 -8.72 -52.09
N LEU A 128 -2.20 -10.05 -51.99
CA LEU A 128 -1.27 -10.98 -52.64
C LEU A 128 -2.07 -12.07 -53.37
N SER A 129 -2.47 -11.75 -54.60
CA SER A 129 -2.69 -12.75 -55.63
C SER A 129 -1.31 -13.21 -56.08
N VAL A 130 -0.92 -14.43 -55.72
CA VAL A 130 0.12 -15.15 -56.45
C VAL A 130 -0.49 -16.45 -56.92
N SER A 131 -0.85 -16.46 -58.20
CA SER A 131 -0.95 -17.68 -59.00
C SER A 131 0.43 -17.95 -59.58
N LEU A 132 1.02 -19.10 -59.22
CA LEU A 132 1.83 -20.00 -60.04
C LEU A 132 2.22 -21.22 -59.20
#